data_AF-A0A942WDW4-F1
#
_entry.id   AF-A0A942WDW4-F1
#
_cell.length_a   1.000
_cell.length_b   1.000
_cell.length_c   1.000
_cell.angle_alpha   90.00
_cell.angle_beta   90.00
_cell.angle_gamma   90.00
#
_symmetry.space_group_name_H-M   'P 1'
#
loop_
_entity.id
_entity.type
_entity.pdbx_description
1 polymer ?
#
loop_
_entity_poly.entity_id
_entity_poly.type
_entity_poly.pdbx_seq_one_letter_code
_entity_poly.pdbx_strand_id
1 'polypeptide(L)'
;MRKLQFKKILLIVDAIELREISLQEAPLALYEEIANEYYAMKLSAVEELFDFLVSTKLICDTGNGIDLTPAATVYAKSNQNSRLEAYAIVEAFLKVEKVAVFFQKQCQQNPFCRKEEILQQLGNNEIFCYLAQTMLFEIEKEAYRIHPKLLKGIRIIVDEYKQNDKLLISTALMAYFTDSVVSHSDLRIHYKNSERKMVDYDNKDIIYTVIPRLGIPHDRDETKAMQSFYKDTLFHEFHHACPICHIRIPHMLIASHIKPFRDCAHIFEAVDHNNGLLLCRNHDYLFDQGYFTFDDRGYVILSHKLLKHMETCDAYGIAKNYRIPKEYMTKNRRLFLAYHRAYIFKDKLPS
;
A
#
# COMPACT_ATOMS: atom_id res chain seq x y z
N MET A 1 -0.20 0.00 -25.55
CA MET A 1 -0.63 1.38 -25.20
C MET A 1 0.58 2.21 -24.71
N ARG A 2 0.60 3.53 -24.91
CA ARG A 2 1.70 4.38 -24.39
C ARG A 2 1.64 4.47 -22.86
N LYS A 3 2.79 4.52 -22.19
CA LYS A 3 2.92 4.64 -20.73
C LYS A 3 2.03 5.73 -20.14
N LEU A 4 2.05 6.93 -20.73
CA LEU A 4 1.32 8.08 -20.20
C LEU A 4 -0.21 7.87 -20.25
N GLN A 5 -0.70 7.21 -21.30
CA GLN A 5 -2.11 6.83 -21.41
C GLN A 5 -2.46 5.80 -20.36
N PHE A 6 -1.62 4.79 -20.17
CA PHE A 6 -1.83 3.77 -19.14
C PHE A 6 -1.90 4.38 -17.74
N LYS A 7 -0.97 5.28 -17.39
CA LYS A 7 -1.00 5.98 -16.09
C LYS A 7 -2.27 6.80 -15.88
N LYS A 8 -2.74 7.53 -16.90
CA LYS A 8 -4.01 8.26 -16.84
C LYS A 8 -5.20 7.33 -16.61
N ILE A 9 -5.26 6.21 -17.34
CA ILE A 9 -6.32 5.22 -17.14
C ILE A 9 -6.29 4.66 -15.73
N LEU A 10 -5.13 4.31 -15.19
CA LEU A 10 -5.01 3.84 -13.81
C LEU A 10 -5.54 4.89 -12.80
N LEU A 11 -5.29 6.18 -13.03
CA LEU A 11 -5.86 7.25 -12.18
C LEU A 11 -7.39 7.34 -12.28
N ILE A 12 -7.98 7.09 -13.45
CA ILE A 12 -9.43 7.06 -13.63
C ILE A 12 -10.01 5.81 -12.96
N VAL A 13 -9.35 4.66 -13.08
CA VAL A 13 -9.72 3.42 -12.39
C VAL A 13 -9.69 3.60 -10.86
N ASP A 14 -8.64 4.22 -10.31
CA ASP A 14 -8.51 4.62 -8.89
C ASP A 14 -9.68 5.53 -8.44
N ALA A 15 -10.22 6.37 -9.34
CA ALA A 15 -11.37 7.22 -9.06
C ALA A 15 -12.73 6.50 -9.19
N ILE A 16 -12.82 5.51 -10.09
CA ILE A 16 -14.02 4.67 -10.29
C ILE A 16 -14.22 3.73 -9.10
N GLU A 17 -13.14 3.22 -8.49
CA GLU A 17 -13.16 2.42 -7.27
C GLU A 17 -14.06 3.03 -6.18
N LEU A 18 -14.03 4.36 -6.02
CA LEU A 18 -14.83 5.08 -5.02
C LEU A 18 -16.35 5.06 -5.26
N ARG A 19 -16.81 4.55 -6.41
CA ARG A 19 -18.22 4.55 -6.83
C ARG A 19 -18.94 3.22 -6.61
N GLU A 20 -18.28 2.22 -6.01
CA GLU A 20 -18.85 0.88 -5.76
C GLU A 20 -19.37 0.20 -7.05
N ILE A 21 -18.66 0.41 -8.17
CA ILE A 21 -19.00 -0.14 -9.49
C ILE A 21 -18.36 -1.52 -9.63
N SER A 22 -19.16 -2.53 -10.00
CA SER A 22 -18.69 -3.91 -10.15
C SER A 22 -17.63 -4.08 -11.24
N LEU A 23 -16.84 -5.16 -11.18
CA LEU A 23 -15.85 -5.47 -12.21
C LEU A 23 -16.45 -5.62 -13.62
N GLN A 24 -17.72 -6.04 -13.72
CA GLN A 24 -18.42 -6.17 -15.00
C GLN A 24 -18.83 -4.82 -15.60
N GLU A 25 -19.15 -3.84 -14.76
CA GLU A 25 -19.61 -2.51 -15.18
C GLU A 25 -18.46 -1.51 -15.34
N ALA A 26 -17.32 -1.77 -14.67
CA ALA A 26 -16.17 -0.89 -14.67
C ALA A 26 -15.58 -0.58 -16.07
N PRO A 27 -15.54 -1.51 -17.05
CA PRO A 27 -15.13 -1.19 -18.41
C PRO A 27 -16.00 -0.11 -19.07
N LEU A 28 -17.32 -0.19 -18.89
CA LEU A 28 -18.25 0.79 -19.44
C LEU A 28 -18.07 2.16 -18.76
N ALA A 29 -17.95 2.17 -17.43
CA ALA A 29 -17.70 3.39 -16.67
C ALA A 29 -16.39 4.07 -17.10
N LEU A 30 -15.30 3.29 -17.28
CA LEU A 30 -14.04 3.83 -17.79
C LEU A 30 -14.21 4.37 -19.21
N TYR A 31 -14.90 3.64 -20.08
CA TYR A 31 -15.17 4.07 -21.46
C TYR A 31 -15.93 5.40 -21.52
N GLU A 32 -16.94 5.59 -20.68
CA GLU A 32 -17.71 6.84 -20.58
C GLU A 32 -16.86 8.01 -20.07
N GLU A 33 -16.01 7.78 -19.06
CA GLU A 33 -15.11 8.81 -18.51
C GLU A 33 -14.06 9.27 -19.55
N ILE A 34 -13.48 8.32 -20.31
CA ILE A 34 -12.47 8.66 -21.32
C ILE A 34 -13.06 9.16 -22.64
N ALA A 35 -14.36 8.98 -22.88
CA ALA A 35 -15.01 9.40 -24.12
C ALA A 35 -14.94 10.91 -24.36
N ASN A 36 -14.84 11.71 -23.28
CA ASN A 36 -14.68 13.16 -23.33
C ASN A 36 -13.21 13.61 -23.40
N GLU A 37 -12.25 12.69 -23.26
CA GLU A 37 -10.82 12.98 -23.40
C GLU A 37 -10.33 12.73 -24.84
N TYR A 38 -9.14 13.23 -25.18
CA TYR A 38 -8.47 13.11 -26.49
C TYR A 38 -8.15 11.67 -26.96
N TYR A 39 -8.76 10.65 -26.35
CA TYR A 39 -8.44 9.24 -26.53
C TYR A 39 -9.71 8.43 -26.83
N ALA A 40 -10.13 8.43 -28.09
CA ALA A 40 -11.20 7.54 -28.55
C ALA A 40 -10.72 6.07 -28.58
N MET A 41 -10.66 5.41 -27.42
CA MET A 41 -10.55 3.94 -27.34
C MET A 41 -11.92 3.34 -27.64
N LYS A 42 -11.97 2.24 -28.39
CA LYS A 42 -13.20 1.46 -28.53
C LYS A 42 -13.49 0.72 -27.22
N LEU A 43 -14.76 0.51 -26.89
CA LEU A 43 -15.17 -0.25 -25.70
C LEU A 43 -14.47 -1.62 -25.63
N SER A 44 -14.35 -2.34 -26.76
CA SER A 44 -13.63 -3.62 -26.82
C SER A 44 -12.17 -3.53 -26.39
N ALA A 45 -11.48 -2.42 -26.68
CA ALA A 45 -10.11 -2.21 -26.25
C ALA A 45 -10.01 -1.84 -24.76
N VAL A 46 -11.09 -1.28 -24.19
CA VAL A 46 -11.21 -1.03 -22.75
C VAL A 46 -11.46 -2.36 -22.01
N GLU A 47 -12.31 -3.24 -22.56
CA GLU A 47 -12.54 -4.59 -22.04
C GLU A 47 -11.24 -5.41 -22.02
N GLU A 48 -10.49 -5.45 -23.13
CA GLU A 48 -9.18 -6.11 -23.20
C GLU A 48 -8.17 -5.53 -22.18
N LEU A 49 -8.24 -4.22 -21.90
CA LEU A 49 -7.42 -3.60 -20.88
C LEU A 49 -7.80 -4.07 -19.47
N PHE A 50 -9.10 -4.19 -19.17
CA PHE A 50 -9.55 -4.74 -17.89
C PHE A 50 -9.13 -6.19 -17.71
N ASP A 51 -9.24 -7.02 -18.76
CA ASP A 51 -8.72 -8.39 -18.74
C ASP A 51 -7.21 -8.43 -18.44
N PHE A 52 -6.44 -7.50 -19.01
CA PHE A 52 -5.03 -7.32 -18.70
C PHE A 52 -4.83 -6.93 -17.22
N LEU A 53 -5.56 -5.96 -16.70
CA LEU A 53 -5.43 -5.50 -15.30
C LEU A 53 -5.76 -6.62 -14.30
N VAL A 54 -6.80 -7.40 -14.56
CA VAL A 54 -7.20 -8.56 -13.73
C VAL A 54 -6.16 -9.66 -13.80
N SER A 55 -5.77 -10.08 -15.02
CA SER A 55 -4.81 -11.17 -15.21
C SER A 55 -3.42 -10.87 -14.64
N THR A 56 -3.04 -9.59 -14.59
CA THR A 56 -1.79 -9.13 -13.99
C THR A 56 -1.91 -8.78 -12.51
N LYS A 57 -3.10 -8.94 -11.90
CA LYS A 57 -3.41 -8.64 -10.49
C LYS A 57 -3.15 -7.18 -10.10
N LEU A 58 -3.31 -6.26 -11.06
CA LEU A 58 -3.22 -4.82 -10.80
C LEU A 58 -4.49 -4.29 -10.15
N ILE A 59 -5.64 -4.93 -10.43
CA ILE A 59 -6.92 -4.69 -9.77
C ILE A 59 -7.42 -5.96 -9.09
N CYS A 60 -8.20 -5.81 -8.01
CA CYS A 60 -8.94 -6.89 -7.39
C CYS A 60 -10.45 -6.60 -7.36
N ASP A 61 -11.25 -7.66 -7.40
CA ASP A 61 -12.69 -7.60 -7.16
C ASP A 61 -12.95 -7.69 -5.65
N THR A 62 -13.64 -6.70 -5.11
CA THR A 62 -14.00 -6.62 -3.68
C THR A 62 -15.39 -7.21 -3.40
N GLY A 63 -16.10 -7.69 -4.42
CA GLY A 63 -17.48 -8.16 -4.39
C GLY A 63 -18.51 -7.06 -4.63
N ASN A 64 -18.22 -5.83 -4.20
CA ASN A 64 -19.08 -4.65 -4.38
C ASN A 64 -18.38 -3.56 -5.20
N GLY A 65 -17.26 -3.86 -5.85
CA GLY A 65 -16.43 -2.85 -6.49
C GLY A 65 -15.10 -3.40 -6.99
N ILE A 66 -14.39 -2.62 -7.79
CA ILE A 66 -12.99 -2.86 -8.12
C ILE A 66 -12.08 -2.05 -7.18
N ASP A 67 -10.86 -2.53 -6.98
CA ASP A 67 -9.86 -1.84 -6.17
C ASP A 67 -8.48 -1.95 -6.81
N LEU A 68 -7.82 -0.79 -6.98
CA LEU A 68 -6.49 -0.70 -7.59
C LEU A 68 -5.40 -0.98 -6.55
N THR A 69 -4.49 -1.89 -6.87
CA THR A 69 -3.42 -2.25 -5.92
C THR A 69 -2.53 -1.05 -5.55
N PRO A 70 -2.03 -0.97 -4.30
CA PRO A 70 -1.20 0.16 -3.86
C PRO A 70 0.02 0.44 -4.75
N ALA A 71 0.71 -0.61 -5.23
CA ALA A 71 1.85 -0.44 -6.14
C ALA A 71 1.44 0.17 -7.49
N ALA A 72 0.28 -0.21 -8.03
CA ALA A 72 -0.27 0.38 -9.25
C ALA A 72 -0.71 1.84 -9.04
N THR A 73 -1.29 2.17 -7.88
CA THR A 73 -1.62 3.55 -7.48
C THR A 73 -0.36 4.41 -7.36
N VAL A 74 0.71 3.91 -6.73
CA VAL A 74 2.02 4.61 -6.67
C VAL A 74 2.58 4.82 -8.08
N TYR A 75 2.52 3.80 -8.94
CA TYR A 75 2.97 3.93 -10.32
C TYR A 75 2.18 5.01 -11.08
N ALA A 76 0.86 5.00 -10.97
CA ALA A 76 -0.02 5.97 -11.61
C ALA A 76 0.28 7.42 -11.18
N LYS A 77 0.53 7.64 -9.87
CA LYS A 77 0.79 8.96 -9.27
C LYS A 77 2.25 9.42 -9.35
N SER A 78 3.20 8.53 -9.65
CA SER A 78 4.64 8.87 -9.72
C SER A 78 5.02 9.83 -10.85
N ASN A 79 6.09 10.60 -10.66
CA ASN A 79 6.67 11.45 -11.71
C ASN A 79 7.27 10.62 -12.85
N GLN A 80 7.15 11.09 -14.09
CA GLN A 80 7.72 10.42 -15.26
C GLN A 80 9.24 10.32 -15.17
N ASN A 81 9.79 9.18 -15.61
CA ASN A 81 11.23 8.94 -15.69
C ASN A 81 11.93 9.08 -14.33
N SER A 82 11.22 8.75 -13.25
CA SER A 82 11.74 8.75 -11.89
C SER A 82 12.07 7.34 -11.40
N ARG A 83 12.91 7.24 -10.36
CA ARG A 83 13.20 5.95 -9.71
C ARG A 83 11.93 5.32 -9.13
N LEU A 84 11.07 6.15 -8.54
CA LEU A 84 9.79 5.73 -7.99
C LEU A 84 8.90 5.09 -9.06
N GLU A 85 8.80 5.69 -10.24
CA GLU A 85 8.05 5.12 -11.36
C GLU A 85 8.58 3.74 -11.75
N ALA A 86 9.90 3.58 -11.84
CA ALA A 86 10.53 2.31 -12.17
C ALA A 86 10.32 1.24 -11.10
N TYR A 87 10.46 1.58 -9.81
CA TYR A 87 10.21 0.65 -8.71
C TYR A 87 8.74 0.23 -8.63
N ALA A 88 7.82 1.20 -8.77
CA ALA A 88 6.40 0.94 -8.68
C ALA A 88 5.89 0.02 -9.79
N ILE A 89 6.34 0.21 -11.04
CA ILE A 89 5.90 -0.66 -12.14
C ILE A 89 6.47 -2.08 -12.04
N VAL A 90 7.68 -2.22 -11.51
CA VAL A 90 8.26 -3.54 -11.23
C VAL A 90 7.40 -4.24 -10.20
N GLU A 91 7.16 -3.59 -9.06
CA GLU A 91 6.39 -4.17 -7.96
C GLU A 91 4.94 -4.48 -8.34
N ALA A 92 4.28 -3.61 -9.10
CA ALA A 92 2.92 -3.82 -9.58
C ALA A 92 2.79 -5.15 -10.36
N PHE A 93 3.82 -5.56 -11.08
CA PHE A 93 3.82 -6.82 -11.84
C PHE A 93 4.48 -8.00 -11.11
N LEU A 94 5.06 -7.84 -9.91
CA LEU A 94 5.74 -8.95 -9.21
C LEU A 94 4.80 -10.08 -8.78
N LYS A 95 3.49 -9.84 -8.71
CA LYS A 95 2.49 -10.89 -8.45
C LYS A 95 2.26 -11.84 -9.65
N VAL A 96 2.84 -11.51 -10.82
CA VAL A 96 2.89 -12.37 -12.00
C VAL A 96 4.14 -13.26 -11.90
N GLU A 97 3.96 -14.58 -11.81
CA GLU A 97 5.04 -15.54 -11.53
C GLU A 97 6.24 -15.41 -12.47
N LYS A 98 5.99 -15.33 -13.79
CA LYS A 98 7.03 -15.14 -14.80
C LYS A 98 7.83 -13.86 -14.60
N VAL A 99 7.16 -12.77 -14.21
CA VAL A 99 7.80 -11.48 -13.93
C VAL A 99 8.67 -11.58 -12.67
N ALA A 100 8.16 -12.22 -11.61
CA ALA A 100 8.95 -12.47 -10.41
C ALA A 100 10.22 -13.25 -10.74
N VAL A 101 10.12 -14.37 -11.46
CA VAL A 101 11.28 -15.19 -11.87
C VAL A 101 12.28 -14.39 -12.71
N PHE A 102 11.81 -13.58 -13.66
CA PHE A 102 12.67 -12.70 -14.45
C PHE A 102 13.46 -11.74 -13.57
N PHE A 103 12.80 -11.01 -12.67
CA PHE A 103 13.48 -10.04 -11.81
C PHE A 103 14.40 -10.71 -10.78
N GLN A 104 14.08 -11.91 -10.30
CA GLN A 104 14.97 -12.69 -9.45
C GLN A 104 16.29 -13.02 -10.14
N LYS A 105 16.23 -13.49 -11.39
CA LYS A 105 17.42 -13.78 -12.20
C LYS A 105 18.22 -12.52 -12.51
N GLN A 106 17.55 -11.45 -12.92
CA GLN A 106 18.19 -10.16 -13.19
C GLN A 106 18.83 -9.56 -11.93
N CYS A 107 18.22 -9.70 -10.77
CA CYS A 107 18.81 -9.25 -9.51
C CYS A 107 20.10 -10.00 -9.16
N GLN A 108 20.29 -11.24 -9.59
CA GLN A 108 21.50 -12.03 -9.31
C GLN A 108 22.66 -11.69 -10.25
N GLN A 109 22.39 -11.64 -11.56
CA GLN A 109 23.44 -11.57 -12.59
C GLN A 109 23.42 -10.27 -13.40
N ASN A 110 22.26 -9.61 -13.47
CA ASN A 110 21.97 -8.43 -14.29
C ASN A 110 22.61 -8.41 -15.70
N PRO A 111 22.50 -9.50 -16.49
CA PRO A 111 23.08 -9.55 -17.83
C PRO A 111 22.27 -8.68 -18.80
N PHE A 112 22.93 -8.23 -19.87
CA PHE A 112 22.20 -7.73 -21.04
C PHE A 112 21.44 -8.90 -21.70
N CYS A 113 20.14 -8.72 -21.91
CA CYS A 113 19.27 -9.65 -22.60
C CYS A 113 18.66 -9.00 -23.83
N ARG A 114 18.51 -9.74 -24.92
CA ARG A 114 17.81 -9.24 -26.11
C ARG A 114 16.32 -9.09 -25.84
N LYS A 115 15.65 -8.22 -26.59
CA LYS A 115 14.20 -7.99 -26.46
C LYS A 115 13.41 -9.30 -26.52
N GLU A 116 13.70 -10.17 -27.48
CA GLU A 116 12.98 -11.43 -27.70
C GLU A 116 13.12 -12.37 -26.50
N GLU A 117 14.31 -12.43 -25.88
CA GLU A 117 14.58 -13.24 -24.69
C GLU A 117 13.80 -12.72 -23.46
N ILE A 118 13.66 -11.40 -23.34
CA ILE A 118 12.89 -10.78 -22.24
C ILE A 118 11.40 -11.05 -22.45
N LEU A 119 10.89 -10.88 -23.67
CA LEU A 119 9.49 -11.17 -23.99
C LEU A 119 9.14 -12.63 -23.69
N GLN A 120 10.02 -13.57 -24.04
CA GLN A 120 9.84 -14.99 -23.72
C GLN A 120 9.80 -15.25 -22.20
N GLN A 121 10.69 -14.60 -21.44
CA GLN A 121 10.77 -14.75 -19.98
C GLN A 121 9.55 -14.13 -19.26
N LEU A 122 9.09 -12.95 -19.68
CA LEU A 122 7.93 -12.28 -19.09
C LEU A 122 6.61 -12.93 -19.52
N GLY A 123 6.55 -13.47 -20.75
CA GLY A 123 5.37 -14.14 -21.29
C GLY A 123 4.18 -13.20 -21.60
N ASN A 124 4.39 -11.89 -21.57
CA ASN A 124 3.40 -10.87 -21.89
C ASN A 124 4.08 -9.64 -22.51
N ASN A 125 3.61 -9.22 -23.70
CA ASN A 125 4.22 -8.15 -24.47
C ASN A 125 3.90 -6.77 -23.86
N GLU A 126 2.70 -6.57 -23.33
CA GLU A 126 2.27 -5.32 -22.70
C GLU A 126 3.11 -5.00 -21.46
N ILE A 127 3.39 -6.00 -20.61
CA ILE A 127 4.26 -5.85 -19.43
C ILE A 127 5.63 -5.32 -19.85
N PHE A 128 6.29 -5.97 -20.81
CA PHE A 128 7.58 -5.49 -21.32
C PHE A 128 7.48 -4.05 -21.85
N CYS A 129 6.43 -3.74 -22.62
CA CYS A 129 6.22 -2.40 -23.16
C CYS A 129 6.15 -1.35 -22.05
N TYR A 130 5.45 -1.61 -20.94
CA TYR A 130 5.37 -0.66 -19.83
C TYR A 130 6.70 -0.53 -19.09
N LEU A 131 7.36 -1.67 -18.80
CA LEU A 131 8.68 -1.69 -18.17
C LEU A 131 9.70 -0.88 -18.97
N ALA A 132 9.78 -1.11 -20.30
CA ALA A 132 10.72 -0.47 -21.21
C ALA A 132 10.45 1.02 -21.48
N GLN A 133 9.25 1.51 -21.16
CA GLN A 133 8.91 2.94 -21.26
C GLN A 133 9.27 3.73 -19.99
N THR A 134 9.85 3.09 -18.97
CA THR A 134 10.40 3.74 -17.77
C THR A 134 11.93 3.84 -17.85
N MET A 135 12.56 4.42 -16.83
CA MET A 135 14.03 4.42 -16.70
C MET A 135 14.61 3.07 -16.20
N LEU A 136 13.79 2.01 -16.13
CA LEU A 136 14.16 0.71 -15.57
C LEU A 136 15.36 0.08 -16.27
N PHE A 137 15.38 0.10 -17.60
CA PHE A 137 16.43 -0.53 -18.38
C PHE A 137 17.43 0.49 -18.89
N GLU A 138 18.71 0.11 -18.88
CA GLU A 138 19.69 0.71 -19.79
C GLU A 138 19.86 -0.19 -21.01
N ILE A 139 20.11 0.43 -22.16
CA ILE A 139 20.04 -0.22 -23.47
C ILE A 139 21.38 -0.06 -24.17
N GLU A 140 21.97 -1.18 -24.57
CA GLU A 140 23.19 -1.21 -25.38
C GLU A 140 23.03 -2.22 -26.52
N LYS A 141 23.27 -1.79 -27.77
CA LYS A 141 23.21 -2.66 -28.96
C LYS A 141 21.94 -3.52 -29.04
N GLU A 142 20.77 -2.90 -28.83
CA GLU A 142 19.45 -3.56 -28.82
C GLU A 142 19.25 -4.61 -27.70
N ALA A 143 20.12 -4.63 -26.68
CA ALA A 143 19.97 -5.45 -25.49
C ALA A 143 19.71 -4.58 -24.25
N TYR A 144 18.98 -5.13 -23.29
CA TYR A 144 18.48 -4.45 -22.11
C TYR A 144 19.03 -5.13 -20.85
N ARG A 145 19.40 -4.36 -19.85
CA ARG A 145 19.58 -4.84 -18.47
C ARG A 145 18.99 -3.85 -17.48
N ILE A 146 18.72 -4.28 -16.25
CA ILE A 146 18.25 -3.35 -15.21
C ILE A 146 19.33 -2.29 -14.99
N HIS A 147 18.93 -1.03 -15.03
CA HIS A 147 19.82 0.09 -14.82
C HIS A 147 20.54 -0.09 -13.45
N PRO A 148 21.89 -0.10 -13.38
CA PRO A 148 22.66 -0.44 -12.18
C PRO A 148 22.30 0.39 -10.94
N LYS A 149 21.99 1.68 -11.13
CA LYS A 149 21.50 2.59 -10.08
C LYS A 149 20.16 2.17 -9.43
N LEU A 150 19.34 1.36 -10.11
CA LEU A 150 18.04 0.87 -9.61
C LEU A 150 18.15 -0.54 -8.99
N LEU A 151 19.21 -1.29 -9.31
CA LEU A 151 19.33 -2.70 -8.98
C LEU A 151 19.24 -2.98 -7.48
N LYS A 152 19.82 -2.11 -6.63
CA LYS A 152 19.75 -2.26 -5.17
C LYS A 152 18.30 -2.17 -4.67
N GLY A 153 17.54 -1.17 -5.13
CA GLY A 153 16.13 -1.00 -4.73
C GLY A 153 15.26 -2.16 -5.21
N ILE A 154 15.40 -2.55 -6.47
CA ILE A 154 14.64 -3.67 -7.05
C ILE A 154 14.97 -4.98 -6.32
N ARG A 155 16.24 -5.23 -5.96
CA ARG A 155 16.61 -6.43 -5.21
C ARG A 155 15.92 -6.50 -3.85
N ILE A 156 15.86 -5.39 -3.11
CA ILE A 156 15.16 -5.33 -1.82
C ILE A 156 13.67 -5.66 -2.02
N ILE A 157 13.01 -5.00 -2.98
CA ILE A 157 11.59 -5.26 -3.29
C ILE A 157 11.37 -6.75 -3.63
N VAL A 158 12.18 -7.30 -4.54
CA VAL A 158 12.07 -8.71 -4.97
C VAL A 158 12.30 -9.67 -3.81
N ASP A 159 13.25 -9.38 -2.91
CA ASP A 159 13.54 -10.23 -1.76
C ASP A 159 12.42 -10.16 -0.70
N GLU A 160 11.76 -9.00 -0.52
CA GLU A 160 10.56 -8.89 0.32
C GLU A 160 9.41 -9.79 -0.19
N TYR A 161 9.16 -9.80 -1.51
CA TYR A 161 8.13 -10.65 -2.12
C TYR A 161 8.46 -12.15 -2.09
N LYS A 162 9.75 -12.53 -2.06
CA LYS A 162 10.14 -13.94 -1.84
C LYS A 162 9.81 -14.42 -0.43
N GLN A 163 9.91 -13.53 0.55
CA GLN A 163 9.67 -13.86 1.95
C GLN A 163 8.19 -13.83 2.30
N ASN A 164 7.40 -13.03 1.58
CA ASN A 164 5.97 -12.87 1.80
C ASN A 164 5.23 -12.69 0.45
N ASP A 165 4.59 -13.75 -0.03
CA ASP A 165 3.79 -13.75 -1.26
C ASP A 165 2.48 -12.94 -1.15
N LYS A 166 2.07 -12.62 0.08
CA LYS A 166 0.89 -11.79 0.41
C LYS A 166 1.24 -10.34 0.72
N LEU A 167 2.45 -9.89 0.36
CA LEU A 167 2.86 -8.51 0.59
C LEU A 167 1.93 -7.54 -0.16
N LEU A 168 1.40 -6.57 0.59
CA LEU A 168 0.50 -5.55 0.06
C LEU A 168 1.28 -4.54 -0.78
N ILE A 169 2.35 -4.01 -0.18
CA ILE A 169 3.35 -3.12 -0.77
C ILE A 169 4.65 -3.30 0.01
N SER A 170 5.79 -3.24 -0.68
CA SER A 170 7.10 -3.40 -0.07
C SER A 170 7.47 -2.19 0.79
N THR A 171 8.26 -2.46 1.81
CA THR A 171 8.86 -1.44 2.68
C THR A 171 9.69 -0.47 1.85
N ALA A 172 10.46 -0.99 0.89
CA ALA A 172 11.27 -0.18 0.00
C ALA A 172 10.43 0.77 -0.87
N LEU A 173 9.38 0.28 -1.55
CA LEU A 173 8.54 1.13 -2.39
C LEU A 173 7.79 2.18 -1.56
N MET A 174 7.27 1.78 -0.40
CA MET A 174 6.65 2.71 0.53
C MET A 174 7.61 3.82 0.96
N ALA A 175 8.88 3.49 1.24
CA ALA A 175 9.89 4.47 1.64
C ALA A 175 10.17 5.48 0.51
N TYR A 176 10.35 5.01 -0.73
CA TYR A 176 10.56 5.90 -1.88
C TYR A 176 9.32 6.75 -2.21
N PHE A 177 8.12 6.20 -2.05
CA PHE A 177 6.89 6.96 -2.21
C PHE A 177 6.81 8.07 -1.16
N THR A 178 7.03 7.73 0.11
CA THR A 178 7.03 8.69 1.22
C THR A 178 8.06 9.79 0.99
N ASP A 179 9.30 9.45 0.62
CA ASP A 179 10.34 10.42 0.27
C ASP A 179 9.91 11.34 -0.87
N SER A 180 9.27 10.82 -1.92
CA SER A 180 8.81 11.65 -3.04
C SER A 180 7.79 12.72 -2.62
N VAL A 181 7.00 12.45 -1.57
CA VAL A 181 6.03 13.40 -1.03
C VAL A 181 6.71 14.42 -0.12
N VAL A 182 7.61 13.99 0.77
CA VAL A 182 8.20 14.88 1.80
C VAL A 182 9.51 15.55 1.40
N SER A 183 10.21 15.08 0.37
CA SER A 183 11.49 15.65 -0.10
C SER A 183 11.36 17.09 -0.61
N HIS A 184 10.16 17.49 -1.03
CA HIS A 184 9.85 18.84 -1.49
C HIS A 184 9.40 19.77 -0.37
N SER A 185 9.28 19.26 0.87
CA SER A 185 8.88 20.07 2.03
C SER A 185 9.93 21.13 2.34
N ASP A 186 9.50 22.38 2.54
CA ASP A 186 10.37 23.51 2.90
C ASP A 186 11.28 23.12 4.08
N LEU A 187 12.59 23.31 3.94
CA LEU A 187 13.58 23.04 4.99
C LEU A 187 13.29 23.81 6.29
N ARG A 188 12.44 24.84 6.23
CA ARG A 188 11.95 25.62 7.38
C ARG A 188 10.84 24.92 8.17
N ILE A 189 10.26 23.85 7.65
CA ILE A 189 9.20 23.14 8.36
C ILE A 189 9.78 22.47 9.60
N HIS A 190 9.21 22.83 10.75
CA HIS A 190 9.55 22.21 12.02
C HIS A 190 9.00 20.79 12.08
N TYR A 191 9.81 19.88 12.63
CA TYR A 191 9.43 18.49 12.87
C TYR A 191 9.38 18.25 14.38
N LYS A 192 8.36 17.50 14.81
CA LYS A 192 8.24 17.02 16.20
C LYS A 192 8.74 15.59 16.32
N ASN A 193 8.98 15.15 17.56
CA ASN A 193 9.39 13.80 17.90
C ASN A 193 10.75 13.36 17.33
N SER A 194 11.64 14.29 16.95
CA SER A 194 12.98 13.99 16.41
C SER A 194 13.84 13.13 17.35
N GLU A 195 13.64 13.29 18.67
CA GLU A 195 14.36 12.56 19.71
C GLU A 195 13.75 11.18 20.03
N ARG A 196 12.56 10.87 19.49
CA ARG A 196 11.91 9.57 19.72
C ARG A 196 12.51 8.52 18.79
N LYS A 197 12.36 7.25 19.17
CA LYS A 197 12.79 6.12 18.35
C LYS A 197 11.61 5.50 17.61
N MET A 198 11.86 5.16 16.35
CA MET A 198 10.95 4.37 15.53
C MET A 198 10.85 2.93 16.08
N VAL A 199 9.67 2.33 15.94
CA VAL A 199 9.47 0.89 16.17
C VAL A 199 10.48 0.09 15.33
N ASP A 200 10.98 -1.01 15.89
CA ASP A 200 12.06 -1.80 15.28
C ASP A 200 11.51 -2.92 14.41
N TYR A 201 10.89 -2.57 13.28
CA TYR A 201 10.35 -3.53 12.32
C TYR A 201 11.30 -3.79 11.15
N ASP A 202 11.04 -4.88 10.42
CA ASP A 202 11.91 -5.37 9.35
C ASP A 202 12.23 -4.29 8.31
N ASN A 203 13.42 -4.34 7.71
CA ASN A 203 13.87 -3.39 6.67
C ASN A 203 13.95 -1.91 7.11
N LYS A 204 14.05 -1.63 8.41
CA LYS A 204 14.30 -0.27 8.94
C LYS A 204 15.52 0.45 8.34
N ASP A 205 16.55 -0.28 7.96
CA ASP A 205 17.75 0.29 7.35
C ASP A 205 17.47 0.94 5.98
N ILE A 206 16.58 0.37 5.15
CA ILE A 206 16.22 0.99 3.88
C ILE A 206 15.39 2.26 4.13
N ILE A 207 14.54 2.26 5.15
CA ILE A 207 13.76 3.44 5.54
C ILE A 207 14.70 4.60 5.88
N TYR A 208 15.69 4.40 6.76
CA TYR A 208 16.65 5.45 7.10
C TYR A 208 17.58 5.84 5.94
N THR A 209 17.89 4.90 5.05
CA THR A 209 18.70 5.19 3.87
C THR A 209 17.96 6.12 2.91
N VAL A 210 16.66 5.89 2.72
CA VAL A 210 15.83 6.66 1.79
C VAL A 210 15.34 7.96 2.44
N ILE A 211 14.93 7.89 3.71
CA ILE A 211 14.38 9.00 4.50
C ILE A 211 15.23 9.13 5.77
N PRO A 212 16.37 9.85 5.71
CA PRO A 212 17.22 10.01 6.89
C PRO A 212 16.63 10.97 7.94
N ARG A 213 15.65 11.80 7.56
CA ARG A 213 15.05 12.82 8.44
C ARG A 213 14.13 12.18 9.48
N LEU A 214 14.45 12.38 10.76
CA LEU A 214 13.62 11.93 11.88
C LEU A 214 12.45 12.87 12.19
N GLY A 215 11.47 12.33 12.91
CA GLY A 215 10.28 13.05 13.34
C GLY A 215 9.16 13.05 12.30
N ILE A 216 8.16 13.89 12.57
CA ILE A 216 7.00 14.13 11.70
C ILE A 216 6.76 15.64 11.55
N PRO A 217 6.30 16.10 10.37
CA PRO A 217 5.97 17.51 10.17
C PRO A 217 4.96 18.03 11.19
N HIS A 218 5.13 19.28 11.63
CA HIS A 218 4.10 19.97 12.40
C HIS A 218 2.87 20.30 11.56
N ASP A 219 3.09 20.71 10.31
CA ASP A 219 2.03 21.03 9.36
C ASP A 219 1.40 19.75 8.80
N ARG A 220 0.07 19.68 8.86
CA ARG A 220 -0.68 18.53 8.36
C ARG A 220 -0.71 18.50 6.83
N ASP A 221 -0.67 19.66 6.18
CA ASP A 221 -0.79 19.75 4.71
C ASP A 221 0.38 19.07 4.01
N GLU A 222 1.56 19.09 4.62
CA GLU A 222 2.78 18.37 4.20
C GLU A 222 2.59 16.84 4.14
N THR A 223 1.56 16.32 4.81
CA THR A 223 1.28 14.89 4.87
C THR A 223 -0.02 14.47 4.20
N LYS A 224 -0.75 15.41 3.58
CA LYS A 224 -2.09 15.18 3.04
C LYS A 224 -2.14 14.06 1.99
N ALA A 225 -1.21 14.07 1.03
CA ALA A 225 -1.15 13.03 -0.01
C ALA A 225 -0.85 11.64 0.58
N MET A 226 0.06 11.57 1.58
CA MET A 226 0.37 10.33 2.30
C MET A 226 -0.81 9.82 3.14
N GLN A 227 -1.57 10.73 3.76
CA GLN A 227 -2.77 10.36 4.53
C GLN A 227 -3.85 9.72 3.64
N SER A 228 -4.05 10.25 2.43
CA SER A 228 -4.94 9.63 1.45
C SER A 228 -4.45 8.22 1.10
N PHE A 229 -3.20 8.09 0.69
CA PHE A 229 -2.64 6.80 0.30
C PHE A 229 -2.65 5.76 1.43
N TYR A 230 -2.35 6.17 2.67
CA TYR A 230 -2.45 5.32 3.85
C TYR A 230 -3.88 4.81 4.07
N LYS A 231 -4.86 5.71 3.93
CA LYS A 231 -6.28 5.34 4.02
C LYS A 231 -6.63 4.33 2.93
N ASP A 232 -6.34 4.65 1.67
CA ASP A 232 -6.68 3.81 0.52
C ASP A 232 -6.04 2.40 0.66
N THR A 233 -4.78 2.35 1.12
CA THR A 233 -4.08 1.08 1.40
C THR A 233 -4.76 0.23 2.48
N LEU A 234 -5.31 0.84 3.54
CA LEU A 234 -6.07 0.11 4.56
C LEU A 234 -7.46 -0.31 4.05
N PHE A 235 -8.11 0.48 3.20
CA PHE A 235 -9.35 0.06 2.55
C PHE A 235 -9.12 -1.19 1.71
N HIS A 236 -8.03 -1.23 0.94
CA HIS A 236 -7.59 -2.40 0.19
C HIS A 236 -7.30 -3.61 1.08
N GLU A 237 -6.49 -3.42 2.13
CA GLU A 237 -6.10 -4.52 3.01
C GLU A 237 -7.31 -5.17 3.71
N PHE A 238 -8.26 -4.37 4.19
CA PHE A 238 -9.39 -4.83 4.98
C PHE A 238 -10.66 -5.09 4.15
N HIS A 239 -10.54 -5.18 2.82
CA HIS A 239 -11.66 -5.42 1.92
C HIS A 239 -12.84 -4.47 2.14
N HIS A 240 -12.52 -3.19 2.33
CA HIS A 240 -13.48 -2.09 2.53
C HIS A 240 -14.46 -2.36 3.68
N ALA A 241 -14.03 -3.08 4.73
CA ALA A 241 -14.88 -3.45 5.85
C ALA A 241 -14.17 -3.32 7.20
N CYS A 242 -14.91 -2.92 8.24
CA CYS A 242 -14.42 -3.08 9.61
C CYS A 242 -14.21 -4.59 9.91
N PRO A 243 -13.04 -5.04 10.37
CA PRO A 243 -12.78 -6.46 10.60
C PRO A 243 -13.62 -7.02 11.75
N ILE A 244 -14.14 -6.16 12.64
CA ILE A 244 -14.88 -6.56 13.84
C ILE A 244 -16.37 -6.72 13.57
N CYS A 245 -17.03 -5.68 13.04
CA CYS A 245 -18.49 -5.68 12.80
C CYS A 245 -18.90 -5.76 11.33
N HIS A 246 -17.95 -5.78 10.39
CA HIS A 246 -18.20 -5.88 8.95
C HIS A 246 -19.04 -4.75 8.34
N ILE A 247 -19.14 -3.58 9.00
CA ILE A 247 -19.64 -2.36 8.36
C ILE A 247 -18.78 -2.07 7.12
N ARG A 248 -19.43 -1.90 5.96
CA ARG A 248 -18.80 -1.62 4.66
C ARG A 248 -19.00 -0.20 4.15
N ILE A 249 -19.73 0.61 4.91
CA ILE A 249 -20.11 1.97 4.51
C ILE A 249 -18.87 2.87 4.56
N PRO A 250 -18.32 3.35 3.43
CA PRO A 250 -17.00 3.99 3.41
C PRO A 250 -16.89 5.23 4.33
N HIS A 251 -17.97 6.01 4.43
CA HIS A 251 -18.01 7.20 5.29
C HIS A 251 -18.08 6.88 6.81
N MET A 252 -18.36 5.63 7.17
CA MET A 252 -18.34 5.12 8.55
C MET A 252 -17.01 4.46 8.92
N LEU A 253 -16.10 4.30 7.97
CA LEU A 253 -14.80 3.66 8.18
C LEU A 253 -13.69 4.70 8.38
N ILE A 254 -12.78 4.38 9.29
CA ILE A 254 -11.64 5.20 9.70
C ILE A 254 -10.38 4.35 9.56
N ALA A 255 -9.37 4.92 8.90
CA ALA A 255 -8.00 4.41 8.89
C ALA A 255 -7.34 4.75 10.24
N SER A 256 -7.59 3.92 11.25
CA SER A 256 -7.20 4.14 12.64
C SER A 256 -5.73 3.77 12.84
N HIS A 257 -4.94 4.68 13.44
CA HIS A 257 -3.53 4.41 13.75
C HIS A 257 -3.38 3.61 15.05
N ILE A 258 -2.51 2.60 15.06
CA ILE A 258 -2.24 1.79 16.24
C ILE A 258 -1.30 2.54 17.21
N LYS A 259 -0.14 2.97 16.73
CA LYS A 259 0.69 4.01 17.35
C LYS A 259 0.19 5.35 16.80
N PRO A 260 -0.45 6.21 17.62
CA PRO A 260 -1.08 7.42 17.14
C PRO A 260 -0.11 8.30 16.34
N PHE A 261 -0.61 8.98 15.29
CA PHE A 261 0.19 9.88 14.46
C PHE A 261 1.03 10.86 15.31
N ARG A 262 0.45 11.41 16.38
CA ARG A 262 1.15 12.36 17.29
C ARG A 262 2.38 11.77 17.99
N ASP A 263 2.48 10.45 18.08
CA ASP A 263 3.56 9.74 18.75
C ASP A 263 4.59 9.14 17.78
N CYS A 264 4.30 9.15 16.47
CA CYS A 264 5.23 8.69 15.44
C CYS A 264 6.56 9.47 15.53
N ALA A 265 7.65 8.72 15.52
CA ALA A 265 9.03 9.17 15.60
C ALA A 265 9.67 9.34 14.22
N HIS A 266 9.01 8.83 13.18
CA HIS A 266 9.46 8.92 11.80
C HIS A 266 8.24 8.93 10.87
N ILE A 267 8.29 9.71 9.79
CA ILE A 267 7.15 9.89 8.89
C ILE A 267 6.70 8.56 8.24
N PHE A 268 7.62 7.62 8.02
CA PHE A 268 7.26 6.30 7.53
C PHE A 268 6.26 5.59 8.46
N GLU A 269 6.38 5.68 9.79
CA GLU A 269 5.42 5.04 10.72
C GLU A 269 3.99 5.58 10.51
N ALA A 270 3.85 6.81 10.02
CA ALA A 270 2.54 7.41 9.81
C ALA A 270 1.83 6.94 8.53
N VAL A 271 2.56 6.37 7.57
CA VAL A 271 2.04 5.89 6.28
C VAL A 271 2.16 4.37 6.13
N ASP A 272 2.88 3.70 7.03
CA ASP A 272 2.94 2.24 7.07
C ASP A 272 1.58 1.63 7.43
N HIS A 273 1.03 0.83 6.52
CA HIS A 273 -0.23 0.11 6.74
C HIS A 273 -0.19 -0.80 7.97
N ASN A 274 1.00 -1.29 8.37
CA ASN A 274 1.15 -2.09 9.59
C ASN A 274 0.89 -1.27 10.87
N ASN A 275 0.99 0.05 10.81
CA ASN A 275 0.59 0.94 11.90
C ASN A 275 -0.91 1.28 11.87
N GLY A 276 -1.73 0.46 11.19
CA GLY A 276 -3.13 0.78 10.95
C GLY A 276 -4.09 -0.39 11.05
N LEU A 277 -5.34 -0.04 11.34
CA LEU A 277 -6.53 -0.90 11.22
C LEU A 277 -7.66 -0.09 10.54
N LEU A 278 -8.45 -0.72 9.68
CA LEU A 278 -9.67 -0.11 9.15
C LEU A 278 -10.84 -0.36 10.11
N LEU A 279 -11.28 0.61 10.88
CA LEU A 279 -12.30 0.44 11.91
C LEU A 279 -13.55 1.26 11.62
N CYS A 280 -14.73 0.81 12.08
CA CYS A 280 -15.89 1.70 12.09
C CYS A 280 -15.71 2.80 13.13
N ARG A 281 -16.41 3.95 13.00
CA ARG A 281 -16.31 5.10 13.92
C ARG A 281 -16.41 4.73 15.41
N ASN A 282 -17.28 3.79 15.78
CA ASN A 282 -17.42 3.36 17.17
C ASN A 282 -16.18 2.58 17.65
N HIS A 283 -15.68 1.66 16.83
CA HIS A 283 -14.50 0.86 17.16
C HIS A 283 -13.22 1.69 17.16
N ASP A 284 -13.07 2.59 16.20
CA ASP A 284 -11.98 3.57 16.14
C ASP A 284 -11.91 4.37 17.44
N TYR A 285 -13.02 5.01 17.84
CA TYR A 285 -13.06 5.79 19.08
C TYR A 285 -12.71 4.93 20.31
N LEU A 286 -13.25 3.71 20.42
CA LEU A 286 -12.94 2.83 21.54
C LEU A 286 -11.46 2.42 21.57
N PHE A 287 -10.88 2.13 20.40
CA PHE A 287 -9.49 1.72 20.25
C PHE A 287 -8.52 2.88 20.56
N ASP A 288 -8.75 4.06 19.99
CA ASP A 288 -7.96 5.28 20.19
C ASP A 288 -7.97 5.73 21.66
N GLN A 289 -9.09 5.54 22.35
CA GLN A 289 -9.21 5.84 23.77
C GLN A 289 -8.67 4.73 24.69
N GLY A 290 -8.20 3.61 24.13
CA GLY A 290 -7.61 2.50 24.87
C GLY A 290 -8.63 1.62 25.60
N TYR A 291 -9.89 1.60 25.18
CA TYR A 291 -10.91 0.73 25.78
C TYR A 291 -10.78 -0.73 25.37
N PHE A 292 -10.19 -1.00 24.20
CA PHE A 292 -9.74 -2.32 23.80
C PHE A 292 -8.43 -2.26 23.02
N THR A 293 -7.78 -3.41 22.90
CA THR A 293 -6.58 -3.64 22.10
C THR A 293 -6.54 -5.12 21.66
N PHE A 294 -5.46 -5.58 21.05
CA PHE A 294 -5.28 -6.98 20.65
C PHE A 294 -3.99 -7.57 21.23
N ASP A 295 -4.04 -8.84 21.63
CA ASP A 295 -2.85 -9.62 21.99
C ASP A 295 -2.04 -10.04 20.74
N ASP A 296 -0.88 -10.68 20.93
CA ASP A 296 -0.02 -11.11 19.81
C ASP A 296 -0.62 -12.25 18.96
N ARG A 297 -1.65 -12.93 19.48
CA ARG A 297 -2.41 -13.97 18.78
C ARG A 297 -3.62 -13.40 18.04
N GLY A 298 -3.94 -12.12 18.25
CA GLY A 298 -5.06 -11.39 17.65
C GLY A 298 -6.35 -11.41 18.47
N TYR A 299 -6.34 -11.95 19.69
CA TYR A 299 -7.52 -11.90 20.56
C TYR A 299 -7.72 -10.49 21.10
N VAL A 300 -8.97 -10.05 21.12
CA VAL A 300 -9.32 -8.77 21.71
C VAL A 300 -9.08 -8.79 23.23
N ILE A 301 -8.52 -7.70 23.75
CA ILE A 301 -8.41 -7.44 25.18
C ILE A 301 -9.28 -6.22 25.48
N LEU A 302 -10.29 -6.40 26.31
CA LEU A 302 -11.19 -5.33 26.73
C LEU A 302 -10.72 -4.76 28.07
N SER A 303 -10.74 -3.44 28.21
CA SER A 303 -10.45 -2.78 29.49
C SER A 303 -11.52 -3.08 30.54
N HIS A 304 -11.15 -3.08 31.82
CA HIS A 304 -12.04 -3.19 32.96
C HIS A 304 -13.15 -2.14 32.92
N LYS A 305 -12.86 -0.92 32.44
CA LYS A 305 -13.87 0.12 32.30
C LYS A 305 -14.94 -0.25 31.28
N LEU A 306 -14.55 -0.84 30.15
CA LEU A 306 -15.50 -1.32 29.14
C LEU A 306 -16.29 -2.54 29.66
N LEU A 307 -15.60 -3.48 30.31
CA LEU A 307 -16.21 -4.68 30.90
C LEU A 307 -17.22 -4.38 32.01
N LYS A 308 -17.06 -3.29 32.76
CA LYS A 308 -18.05 -2.85 33.75
C LYS A 308 -19.40 -2.48 33.14
N HIS A 309 -19.42 -2.11 31.85
CA HIS A 309 -20.64 -1.80 31.10
C HIS A 309 -21.00 -2.98 30.18
N MET A 310 -20.87 -4.20 30.70
CA MET A 310 -21.01 -5.42 29.92
C MET A 310 -22.37 -5.58 29.23
N GLU A 311 -23.44 -5.03 29.83
CA GLU A 311 -24.76 -5.00 29.20
C GLU A 311 -24.80 -4.19 27.89
N THR A 312 -23.86 -3.26 27.70
CA THR A 312 -23.70 -2.49 26.47
C THR A 312 -22.57 -2.99 25.57
N CYS A 313 -21.83 -4.05 25.96
CA CYS A 313 -20.81 -4.64 25.09
C CYS A 313 -21.39 -5.09 23.74
N ASP A 314 -22.62 -5.61 23.74
CA ASP A 314 -23.35 -5.97 22.53
C ASP A 314 -23.66 -4.73 21.67
N ALA A 315 -23.93 -3.58 22.29
CA ALA A 315 -24.15 -2.31 21.59
C ALA A 315 -22.88 -1.78 20.89
N TYR A 316 -21.70 -2.16 21.38
CA TYR A 316 -20.44 -1.86 20.70
C TYR A 316 -20.08 -2.89 19.63
N GLY A 317 -20.78 -4.03 19.55
CA GLY A 317 -20.51 -5.07 18.56
C GLY A 317 -19.12 -5.69 18.65
N ILE A 318 -18.57 -5.84 19.87
CA ILE A 318 -17.27 -6.47 20.11
C ILE A 318 -17.48 -7.71 20.99
N ALA A 319 -17.37 -8.90 20.40
CA ALA A 319 -17.43 -10.15 21.16
C ALA A 319 -16.15 -10.32 22.02
N LYS A 320 -16.29 -10.78 23.27
CA LYS A 320 -15.16 -10.91 24.21
C LYS A 320 -14.06 -11.87 23.75
N ASN A 321 -14.42 -12.87 22.96
CA ASN A 321 -13.51 -13.86 22.38
C ASN A 321 -13.21 -13.57 20.91
N TYR A 322 -13.55 -12.38 20.41
CA TYR A 322 -13.24 -11.99 19.05
C TYR A 322 -11.74 -12.09 18.81
N ARG A 323 -11.39 -12.66 17.67
CA ARG A 323 -10.01 -12.77 17.20
C ARG A 323 -9.94 -12.17 15.82
N ILE A 324 -9.11 -11.15 15.65
CA ILE A 324 -8.86 -10.56 14.34
C ILE A 324 -8.19 -11.62 13.43
N PRO A 325 -8.55 -11.70 12.14
CA PRO A 325 -7.95 -12.65 11.21
C PRO A 325 -6.41 -12.60 11.19
N LYS A 326 -5.79 -13.77 11.02
CA LYS A 326 -4.33 -13.94 11.18
C LYS A 326 -3.54 -13.15 10.15
N GLU A 327 -4.09 -12.97 8.94
CA GLU A 327 -3.53 -12.17 7.86
C GLU A 327 -3.30 -10.71 8.28
N TYR A 328 -4.16 -10.15 9.13
CA TYR A 328 -3.98 -8.80 9.67
C TYR A 328 -2.97 -8.77 10.81
N MET A 329 -2.59 -9.90 11.40
CA MET A 329 -1.56 -9.96 12.43
C MET A 329 -0.18 -10.18 11.80
N THR A 330 0.27 -9.22 10.99
CA THR A 330 1.63 -9.21 10.44
C THR A 330 2.67 -9.09 11.56
N LYS A 331 3.94 -9.45 11.28
CA LYS A 331 5.03 -9.29 12.24
C LYS A 331 5.19 -7.83 12.68
N ASN A 332 5.14 -6.90 11.73
CA ASN A 332 5.32 -5.47 11.98
C ASN A 332 4.11 -4.86 12.71
N ARG A 333 2.88 -5.26 12.38
CA ARG A 333 1.67 -4.77 13.06
C ARG A 333 1.64 -5.16 14.54
N ARG A 334 2.15 -6.34 14.90
CA ARG A 334 2.30 -6.74 16.32
C ARG A 334 3.19 -5.79 17.12
N LEU A 335 4.22 -5.21 16.51
CA LEU A 335 5.11 -4.27 17.20
C LEU A 335 4.38 -2.96 17.52
N PHE A 336 3.52 -2.48 16.61
CA PHE A 336 2.64 -1.34 16.88
C PHE A 336 1.58 -1.69 17.92
N LEU A 337 0.98 -2.88 17.87
CA LEU A 337 0.03 -3.31 18.90
C LEU A 337 0.69 -3.42 20.28
N ALA A 338 1.95 -3.84 20.37
CA ALA A 338 2.72 -3.80 21.61
C ALA A 338 2.88 -2.37 22.14
N TYR A 339 3.13 -1.38 21.26
CA TYR A 339 3.10 0.03 21.65
C TYR A 339 1.72 0.45 22.17
N HIS A 340 0.63 0.10 21.47
CA HIS A 340 -0.73 0.43 21.89
C HIS A 340 -1.04 -0.14 23.28
N ARG A 341 -0.72 -1.42 23.52
CA ARG A 341 -0.87 -2.08 24.82
C ARG A 341 -0.08 -1.41 25.95
N ALA A 342 1.12 -0.89 25.65
CA ALA A 342 1.99 -0.28 26.64
C ALA A 342 1.63 1.18 26.98
N TYR A 343 1.14 1.95 26.00
CA TYR A 343 1.03 3.41 26.13
C TYR A 343 -0.39 3.97 25.93
N ILE A 344 -1.28 3.24 25.28
CA ILE A 344 -2.63 3.73 24.92
C ILE A 344 -3.71 2.97 25.69
N PHE A 345 -3.58 1.65 25.80
CA PHE A 345 -4.54 0.80 26.50
C PHE A 345 -4.69 1.23 27.96
N LYS A 346 -5.94 1.32 28.43
CA LYS A 346 -6.25 1.94 29.74
C LYS A 346 -5.77 1.12 30.94
N ASP A 347 -5.69 -0.20 30.78
CA ASP A 347 -5.31 -1.07 31.87
C ASP A 347 -3.85 -1.50 31.74
N LYS A 348 -3.20 -1.70 32.89
CA LYS A 348 -1.87 -2.31 32.90
C LYS A 348 -2.02 -3.82 32.72
N LEU A 349 -1.48 -4.34 31.63
CA LEU A 349 -1.38 -5.78 31.44
C LEU A 349 -0.32 -6.35 32.39
N PRO A 350 -0.54 -7.53 32.99
CA PRO A 350 0.50 -8.20 33.77
C PRO A 350 1.71 -8.47 32.87
N SER A 351 2.89 -8.20 33.41
CA SER A 351 4.20 -8.35 32.77
C SER A 351 4.53 -9.79 32.42
#